data_AF-A0A7V3X6T7-F1
#
_entry.id   AF-A0A7V3X6T7-F1
#
_cell.length_a   1.000
_cell.length_b   1.000
_cell.length_c   1.000
_cell.angle_alpha   90.00
_cell.angle_beta   90.00
_cell.angle_gamma   90.00
#
_symmetry.space_group_name_H-M   'P 1'
#
loop_
_entity.id
_entity.type
_entity.pdbx_description
1 polymer ?
#
loop_
_entity_poly.entity_id
_entity_poly.type
_entity_poly.pdbx_seq_one_letter_code
_entity_poly.pdbx_strand_id
1 'polypeptide(L)'
;MRDYHLPGRSAVYASNGMCATSHPLAAKVAVQMLEAGGNAVDAAIAAAVLLGICEPQSTGIGGDCFVLLKPADSEDIVALNGSGRAPAGLSAQKLRDAGHKTIPLGSPDAVTIPGAIDAFCRLSKDWGKIGLKASLAPAIYYAETGVPVAPRASFDWAGNAERLQGAARKYYLNDGAPLTAGQIFRAPGQAEVLRRISTEGRDGFYEGEVAEDMVNSLQAMGGTHTLDDFAATACNYTDPVSGQYKGYELVEHPPNG
;
A
#
# COMPACT_ATOMS: atom_id res chain seq x y z
N MET A 1 5.61 -22.90 -22.60
CA MET A 1 6.68 -23.71 -21.97
C MET A 1 7.94 -22.86 -21.99
N ARG A 2 8.79 -22.90 -20.94
CA ARG A 2 9.99 -22.04 -20.86
C ARG A 2 10.98 -22.43 -21.96
N ASP A 3 11.55 -21.44 -22.65
CA ASP A 3 12.73 -21.62 -23.49
C ASP A 3 13.99 -21.65 -22.59
N TYR A 4 14.73 -22.75 -22.64
CA TYR A 4 15.95 -22.93 -21.85
C TYR A 4 17.18 -22.27 -22.47
N HIS A 5 17.07 -21.79 -23.71
CA HIS A 5 18.15 -21.10 -24.43
C HIS A 5 18.12 -19.58 -24.25
N LEU A 6 17.04 -19.03 -23.67
CA LEU A 6 16.94 -17.61 -23.36
C LEU A 6 17.05 -17.34 -21.85
N PRO A 7 17.69 -16.24 -21.43
CA PRO A 7 17.69 -15.80 -20.04
C PRO A 7 16.26 -15.59 -19.53
N GLY A 8 15.97 -16.09 -18.33
CA GLY A 8 14.65 -15.98 -17.71
C GLY A 8 14.59 -16.70 -16.37
N ARG A 9 13.50 -16.51 -15.61
CA ARG A 9 13.21 -17.30 -14.41
C ARG A 9 12.28 -18.46 -14.77
N SER A 10 12.51 -19.61 -14.14
CA SER A 10 11.61 -20.76 -14.27
C SER A 10 10.35 -20.47 -13.48
N ALA A 11 9.24 -21.10 -13.87
CA ALA A 11 8.09 -21.21 -12.99
C ALA A 11 8.56 -21.83 -11.66
N VAL A 12 8.13 -21.23 -10.55
CA VAL A 12 8.35 -21.76 -9.22
C VAL A 12 7.24 -22.79 -8.96
N TYR A 13 7.59 -23.94 -8.38
CA TYR A 13 6.65 -24.97 -7.98
C TYR A 13 6.76 -25.18 -6.47
N ALA A 14 5.63 -25.34 -5.79
CA ALA A 14 5.57 -25.57 -4.34
C ALA A 14 4.35 -26.43 -3.99
N SER A 15 4.44 -27.21 -2.90
CA SER A 15 3.35 -28.07 -2.42
C SER A 15 2.54 -27.48 -1.28
N ASN A 16 3.05 -26.43 -0.61
CA ASN A 16 2.49 -25.94 0.66
C ASN A 16 1.90 -24.52 0.53
N GLY A 17 2.65 -23.60 -0.07
CA GLY A 17 2.24 -22.21 -0.23
C GLY A 17 3.11 -21.50 -1.26
N MET A 18 2.58 -20.43 -1.83
CA MET A 18 3.27 -19.64 -2.85
C MET A 18 2.93 -18.16 -2.67
N CYS A 19 3.89 -17.30 -3.01
CA CYS A 19 3.71 -15.86 -3.09
C CYS A 19 4.37 -15.36 -4.37
N ALA A 20 3.74 -14.36 -5.00
CA ALA A 20 4.30 -13.60 -6.11
C ALA A 20 4.17 -12.11 -5.80
N THR A 21 5.28 -11.39 -5.79
CA THR A 21 5.33 -9.93 -5.64
C THR A 21 6.34 -9.34 -6.62
N SER A 22 6.32 -8.02 -6.79
CA SER A 22 7.28 -7.26 -7.60
C SER A 22 8.69 -7.23 -7.01
N HIS A 23 8.82 -7.43 -5.69
CA HIS A 23 10.11 -7.32 -4.99
C HIS A 23 10.50 -8.61 -4.22
N PRO A 24 11.72 -9.14 -4.40
CA PRO A 24 12.12 -10.42 -3.78
C PRO A 24 12.12 -10.39 -2.24
N LEU A 25 12.37 -9.23 -1.60
CA LEU A 25 12.27 -9.12 -0.14
C LEU A 25 10.83 -9.27 0.35
N ALA A 26 9.86 -8.71 -0.37
CA ALA A 26 8.44 -8.86 -0.04
C ALA A 26 7.97 -10.31 -0.24
N ALA A 27 8.37 -10.95 -1.34
CA ALA A 27 8.09 -12.38 -1.56
C ALA A 27 8.69 -13.26 -0.45
N LYS A 28 9.94 -12.98 -0.04
CA LYS A 28 10.61 -13.70 1.06
C LYS A 28 9.83 -13.53 2.36
N VAL A 29 9.44 -12.31 2.72
CA VAL A 29 8.70 -12.02 3.95
C VAL A 29 7.33 -12.70 3.96
N ALA A 30 6.60 -12.68 2.84
CA ALA A 30 5.34 -13.42 2.73
C ALA A 30 5.52 -14.92 2.98
N VAL A 31 6.54 -15.54 2.35
CA VAL A 31 6.85 -16.96 2.58
C VAL A 31 7.20 -17.22 4.05
N GLN A 32 7.97 -16.34 4.69
CA GLN A 32 8.27 -16.45 6.12
C GLN A 32 7.02 -16.39 7.00
N MET A 33 6.01 -15.57 6.65
CA MET A 33 4.74 -15.55 7.37
C MET A 33 3.98 -16.87 7.22
N LEU A 34 3.96 -17.45 6.02
CA LEU A 34 3.38 -18.78 5.77
C LEU A 34 4.12 -19.87 6.56
N GLU A 35 5.45 -19.86 6.55
CA GLU A 35 6.30 -20.80 7.31
C GLU A 35 6.11 -20.66 8.82
N ALA A 36 5.85 -19.45 9.31
CA ALA A 36 5.54 -19.17 10.71
C ALA A 36 4.10 -19.60 11.12
N GLY A 37 3.34 -20.21 10.20
CA GLY A 37 2.00 -20.71 10.46
C GLY A 37 0.88 -19.70 10.24
N GLY A 38 1.19 -18.52 9.70
CA GLY A 38 0.23 -17.55 9.18
C GLY A 38 -0.43 -18.05 7.88
N ASN A 39 -1.47 -17.33 7.45
CA ASN A 39 -2.19 -17.66 6.22
C ASN A 39 -1.88 -16.68 5.09
N ALA A 40 -2.60 -16.81 3.97
CA ALA A 40 -2.42 -15.95 2.80
C ALA A 40 -2.67 -14.46 3.11
N VAL A 41 -3.58 -14.13 4.04
CA VAL A 41 -3.86 -12.74 4.45
C VAL A 41 -2.69 -12.17 5.24
N ASP A 42 -2.17 -12.91 6.23
CA ASP A 42 -1.02 -12.47 7.01
C ASP A 42 0.22 -12.23 6.13
N ALA A 43 0.44 -13.15 5.18
CA ALA A 43 1.53 -13.08 4.21
C ALA A 43 1.37 -11.91 3.24
N ALA A 44 0.15 -11.66 2.75
CA ALA A 44 -0.15 -10.55 1.85
C ALA A 44 0.04 -9.20 2.55
N ILE A 45 -0.44 -9.03 3.78
CA ILE A 45 -0.25 -7.79 4.57
C ILE A 45 1.25 -7.54 4.77
N ALA A 46 2.01 -8.53 5.24
CA ALA A 46 3.43 -8.37 5.50
C ALA A 46 4.23 -7.98 4.24
N ALA A 47 3.91 -8.60 3.09
CA ALA A 47 4.52 -8.23 1.82
C ALA A 47 4.08 -6.85 1.34
N ALA A 48 2.79 -6.53 1.37
CA ALA A 48 2.25 -5.26 0.87
C ALA A 48 2.83 -4.06 1.62
N VAL A 49 2.93 -4.12 2.95
CA VAL A 49 3.52 -3.03 3.74
C VAL A 49 5.02 -2.89 3.45
N LEU A 50 5.75 -4.00 3.32
CA LEU A 50 7.17 -3.95 2.96
C LEU A 50 7.40 -3.41 1.54
N LEU A 51 6.50 -3.69 0.59
CA LEU A 51 6.58 -3.10 -0.75
C LEU A 51 6.52 -1.57 -0.70
N GLY A 52 5.82 -0.97 0.28
CA GLY A 52 5.84 0.48 0.49
C GLY A 52 7.23 1.06 0.80
N ILE A 53 8.16 0.22 1.27
CA ILE A 53 9.56 0.59 1.50
C ILE A 53 10.45 0.23 0.30
N CYS A 54 10.19 -0.93 -0.34
CA CYS A 54 10.98 -1.39 -1.48
C CYS A 54 10.69 -0.61 -2.78
N GLU A 55 9.46 -0.14 -2.94
CA GLU A 55 8.92 0.49 -4.15
C GLU A 55 8.06 1.71 -3.76
N PRO A 56 8.62 2.70 -3.03
CA PRO A 56 7.87 3.80 -2.42
C PRO A 56 7.17 4.73 -3.43
N GLN A 57 7.56 4.66 -4.70
CA GLN A 57 6.92 5.40 -5.78
C GLN A 57 5.59 4.78 -6.25
N SER A 58 5.32 3.52 -5.88
CA SER A 58 4.22 2.71 -6.43
C SER A 58 3.14 2.39 -5.40
N THR A 59 3.52 2.14 -4.15
CA THR A 59 2.60 1.69 -3.09
C THR A 59 3.08 2.19 -1.72
N GLY A 60 2.19 2.18 -0.73
CA GLY A 60 2.52 2.55 0.64
C GLY A 60 1.30 2.70 1.54
N ILE A 61 1.56 2.98 2.82
CA ILE A 61 0.51 3.16 3.85
C ILE A 61 -0.36 4.39 3.60
N GLY A 62 0.12 5.34 2.80
CA GLY A 62 -0.63 6.52 2.35
C GLY A 62 -1.45 6.31 1.07
N GLY A 63 -1.71 5.06 0.67
CA GLY A 63 -2.46 4.72 -0.55
C GLY A 63 -3.72 3.89 -0.28
N ASP A 64 -4.11 3.15 -1.32
CA ASP A 64 -5.34 2.35 -1.37
C ASP A 64 -5.04 0.84 -1.31
N CYS A 65 -6.06 0.04 -1.01
CA CYS A 65 -5.97 -1.41 -1.01
C CYS A 65 -7.21 -2.06 -1.65
N PHE A 66 -7.00 -3.02 -2.54
CA PHE A 66 -8.05 -3.82 -3.15
C PHE A 66 -7.70 -5.29 -3.00
N VAL A 67 -8.61 -6.09 -2.44
CA VAL A 67 -8.36 -7.50 -2.16
C VAL A 67 -9.48 -8.36 -2.70
N LEU A 68 -9.13 -9.44 -3.39
CA LEU A 68 -10.00 -10.58 -3.62
C LEU A 68 -9.48 -11.71 -2.74
N LEU A 69 -10.35 -12.22 -1.88
CA LEU A 69 -10.04 -13.25 -0.91
C LEU A 69 -10.99 -14.43 -1.11
N LYS A 70 -10.44 -15.63 -1.28
CA LYS A 70 -11.21 -16.87 -1.22
C LYS A 70 -10.93 -17.56 0.12
N PRO A 71 -11.89 -17.60 1.06
CA PRO A 71 -11.75 -18.35 2.31
C PRO A 71 -11.49 -19.83 2.06
N ALA A 72 -10.79 -20.50 2.98
CA ALA A 72 -10.40 -21.90 2.78
C ALA A 72 -11.60 -22.88 2.82
N ASP A 73 -12.67 -22.49 3.51
CA ASP A 73 -13.90 -23.25 3.73
C ASP A 73 -15.07 -22.78 2.84
N SER A 74 -14.80 -21.88 1.88
CA SER A 74 -15.80 -21.36 0.96
C SER A 74 -15.32 -21.35 -0.48
N GLU A 75 -16.26 -21.56 -1.41
CA GLU A 75 -16.03 -21.31 -2.83
C GLU A 75 -16.26 -19.84 -3.21
N ASP A 76 -16.93 -19.07 -2.34
CA ASP A 76 -17.27 -17.68 -2.58
C ASP A 76 -16.03 -16.77 -2.43
N ILE A 77 -15.88 -15.85 -3.39
CA ILE A 77 -14.83 -14.84 -3.35
C ILE A 77 -15.37 -13.58 -2.69
N VAL A 78 -14.67 -13.12 -1.67
CA VAL A 78 -14.93 -11.88 -0.96
C VAL A 78 -14.06 -10.78 -1.58
N ALA A 79 -14.69 -9.66 -1.97
CA ALA A 79 -13.96 -8.47 -2.37
C ALA A 79 -13.92 -7.46 -1.20
N LEU A 80 -12.76 -6.86 -0.95
CA LEU A 80 -12.59 -5.75 -0.03
C LEU A 80 -11.99 -4.55 -0.75
N ASN A 81 -12.70 -3.43 -0.66
CA ASN A 81 -12.33 -2.15 -1.24
C ASN A 81 -11.92 -1.19 -0.13
N GLY A 82 -10.62 -0.97 -0.01
CA GLY A 82 -9.98 0.05 0.82
C GLY A 82 -9.42 1.20 -0.01
N SER A 83 -10.19 1.68 -0.99
CA SER A 83 -9.87 2.92 -1.70
C SER A 83 -10.22 4.15 -0.87
N GLY A 84 -9.40 5.19 -1.03
CA GLY A 84 -9.56 6.45 -0.35
C GLY A 84 -10.72 7.28 -0.87
N ARG A 85 -11.35 8.02 0.03
CA ARG A 85 -12.42 8.97 -0.30
C ARG A 85 -11.83 10.36 -0.50
N ALA A 86 -12.46 11.18 -1.33
CA ALA A 86 -12.16 12.61 -1.34
C ALA A 86 -12.57 13.24 0.01
N PRO A 87 -11.84 14.25 0.52
CA PRO A 87 -12.25 14.93 1.74
C PRO A 87 -13.59 15.62 1.57
N ALA A 88 -14.40 15.68 2.63
CA ALA A 88 -15.76 16.21 2.57
C ALA A 88 -15.83 17.67 2.12
N GLY A 89 -14.76 18.44 2.35
CA GLY A 89 -14.64 19.83 1.90
C GLY A 89 -14.33 20.02 0.42
N LEU A 90 -13.97 18.96 -0.33
CA LEU A 90 -13.61 19.07 -1.74
C LEU A 90 -14.85 19.37 -2.59
N SER A 91 -14.74 20.37 -3.48
CA SER A 91 -15.83 20.75 -4.37
C SER A 91 -15.42 20.68 -5.83
N ALA A 92 -15.99 19.71 -6.54
CA ALA A 92 -15.81 19.58 -7.98
C ALA A 92 -16.27 20.84 -8.75
N GLN A 93 -17.29 21.56 -8.24
CA GLN A 93 -17.74 22.79 -8.86
C GLN A 93 -16.71 23.92 -8.70
N LYS A 94 -16.15 24.11 -7.49
CA LYS A 94 -15.10 25.11 -7.27
C LYS A 94 -13.86 24.85 -8.14
N LEU A 95 -13.47 23.58 -8.32
CA LEU A 95 -12.37 23.21 -9.20
C LEU A 95 -12.66 23.57 -10.67
N ARG A 96 -13.89 23.30 -11.15
CA ARG A 96 -14.32 23.70 -12.49
C ARG A 96 -14.38 25.21 -12.66
N ASP A 97 -14.89 25.93 -11.67
CA ASP A 97 -14.95 27.40 -11.67
C ASP A 97 -13.55 28.03 -11.67
N ALA A 98 -12.56 27.37 -11.07
CA ALA A 98 -11.14 27.71 -11.15
C ALA A 98 -10.48 27.31 -12.51
N GLY A 99 -11.25 26.73 -13.44
CA GLY A 99 -10.79 26.38 -14.79
C GLY A 99 -10.17 24.99 -14.92
N HIS A 100 -10.20 24.15 -13.88
CA HIS A 100 -9.68 22.79 -13.96
C HIS A 100 -10.63 21.87 -14.75
N LYS A 101 -10.08 21.17 -15.75
CA LYS A 101 -10.78 20.12 -16.52
C LYS A 101 -10.59 18.72 -15.95
N THR A 102 -9.50 18.53 -15.21
CA THR A 102 -9.12 17.29 -14.51
C THR A 102 -8.54 17.67 -13.16
N ILE A 103 -8.51 16.73 -12.21
CA ILE A 103 -7.86 16.96 -10.92
C ILE A 103 -6.36 17.23 -11.15
N PRO A 104 -5.80 18.34 -10.64
CA PRO A 104 -4.38 18.65 -10.82
C PRO A 104 -3.51 17.70 -9.98
N LEU A 105 -2.69 16.88 -10.64
CA LEU A 105 -1.90 15.80 -10.01
C LEU A 105 -0.90 16.27 -8.94
N GLY A 106 -0.47 17.53 -8.97
CA GLY A 106 0.45 18.11 -7.99
C GLY A 106 -0.23 18.92 -6.87
N SER A 107 -1.55 18.90 -6.80
CA SER A 107 -2.33 19.65 -5.80
C SER A 107 -2.77 18.74 -4.65
N PRO A 108 -3.05 19.31 -3.46
CA PRO A 108 -3.67 18.53 -2.38
C PRO A 108 -5.06 17.98 -2.76
N ASP A 109 -5.75 18.56 -3.76
CA ASP A 109 -7.04 18.05 -4.26
C ASP A 109 -6.92 16.65 -4.90
N ALA A 110 -5.71 16.25 -5.30
CA ALA A 110 -5.43 14.90 -5.81
C ALA A 110 -5.25 13.85 -4.71
N VAL A 111 -5.15 14.27 -3.44
CA VAL A 111 -4.94 13.37 -2.30
C VAL A 111 -6.29 12.94 -1.76
N THR A 112 -6.63 11.66 -1.88
CA THR A 112 -7.73 11.05 -1.13
C THR A 112 -7.25 10.66 0.26
N ILE A 113 -8.18 10.42 1.19
CA ILE A 113 -7.82 9.90 2.51
C ILE A 113 -7.37 8.44 2.35
N PRO A 114 -6.15 8.04 2.75
CA PRO A 114 -5.63 6.70 2.50
C PRO A 114 -6.50 5.59 3.09
N GLY A 115 -6.88 4.58 2.30
CA GLY A 115 -7.71 3.46 2.76
C GLY A 115 -6.93 2.17 3.10
N ALA A 116 -5.64 2.10 2.77
CA ALA A 116 -4.87 0.85 2.88
C ALA A 116 -4.71 0.34 4.33
N ILE A 117 -4.43 1.20 5.30
CA ILE A 117 -4.23 0.77 6.69
C ILE A 117 -5.52 0.23 7.30
N ASP A 118 -6.65 0.85 7.00
CA ASP A 118 -7.94 0.33 7.44
C ASP A 118 -8.20 -1.07 6.89
N ALA A 119 -7.97 -1.27 5.59
CA ALA A 119 -8.09 -2.57 4.95
C ALA A 119 -7.17 -3.62 5.60
N PHE A 120 -5.89 -3.30 5.87
CA PHE A 120 -4.97 -4.22 6.53
C PHE A 120 -5.41 -4.58 7.95
N CYS A 121 -5.85 -3.59 8.74
CA CYS A 121 -6.34 -3.82 10.09
C CYS A 121 -7.59 -4.71 10.07
N ARG A 122 -8.53 -4.41 9.16
CA ARG A 122 -9.78 -5.17 9.00
C ARG A 122 -9.51 -6.61 8.56
N LEU A 123 -8.69 -6.80 7.54
CA LEU A 123 -8.31 -8.13 7.04
C LEU A 123 -7.56 -8.94 8.10
N SER A 124 -6.62 -8.33 8.83
CA SER A 124 -5.91 -9.03 9.90
C SER A 124 -6.84 -9.47 11.01
N LYS A 125 -7.83 -8.66 11.38
CA LYS A 125 -8.84 -8.98 12.40
C LYS A 125 -9.79 -10.08 11.94
N ASP A 126 -10.33 -9.96 10.74
CA ASP A 126 -11.41 -10.83 10.25
C ASP A 126 -10.86 -12.16 9.72
N TRP A 127 -9.68 -12.14 9.11
CA TRP A 127 -9.11 -13.27 8.35
C TRP A 127 -7.67 -13.62 8.72
N GLY A 128 -6.96 -12.81 9.51
CA GLY A 128 -5.58 -13.10 9.90
C GLY A 128 -5.47 -14.22 10.94
N LYS A 129 -4.28 -14.81 11.06
CA LYS A 129 -4.00 -15.89 12.01
C LYS A 129 -2.86 -15.57 12.98
N ILE A 130 -1.83 -14.87 12.52
CA ILE A 130 -0.68 -14.47 13.38
C ILE A 130 -0.80 -13.04 13.89
N GLY A 131 -1.70 -12.24 13.30
CA GLY A 131 -2.07 -10.92 13.75
C GLY A 131 -1.16 -9.79 13.26
N LEU A 132 -1.70 -8.57 13.32
CA LEU A 132 -1.12 -7.37 12.71
C LEU A 132 0.31 -7.08 13.18
N LYS A 133 0.58 -7.22 14.48
CA LYS A 133 1.93 -7.00 15.04
C LYS A 133 2.99 -7.90 14.41
N ALA A 134 2.67 -9.17 14.19
CA ALA A 134 3.59 -10.11 13.55
C ALA A 134 3.77 -9.77 12.06
N SER A 135 2.67 -9.46 11.36
CA SER A 135 2.71 -9.09 9.94
C SER A 135 3.48 -7.79 9.66
N LEU A 136 3.45 -6.81 10.57
CA LEU A 136 4.14 -5.52 10.39
C LEU A 136 5.62 -5.54 10.83
N ALA A 137 6.02 -6.49 11.68
CA ALA A 137 7.38 -6.55 12.22
C ALA A 137 8.50 -6.55 11.14
N PRO A 138 8.38 -7.26 10.01
CA PRO A 138 9.39 -7.22 8.96
C PRO A 138 9.52 -5.84 8.30
N ALA A 139 8.39 -5.18 8.01
CA ALA A 139 8.39 -3.86 7.37
C ALA A 139 9.00 -2.80 8.30
N ILE A 140 8.67 -2.86 9.60
CA ILE A 140 9.29 -2.05 10.64
C ILE A 140 10.81 -2.22 10.64
N TYR A 141 11.30 -3.47 10.69
CA TYR A 141 12.74 -3.76 10.67
C TYR A 141 13.43 -3.18 9.44
N TYR A 142 12.84 -3.35 8.25
CA TYR A 142 13.42 -2.86 7.00
C TYR A 142 13.29 -1.35 6.83
N ALA A 143 12.27 -0.72 7.42
CA ALA A 143 12.17 0.74 7.45
C ALA A 143 13.30 1.36 8.29
N GLU A 144 13.74 0.71 9.38
CA GLU A 144 14.87 1.17 10.20
C GLU A 144 16.24 0.83 9.62
N THR A 145 16.43 -0.43 9.23
CA THR A 145 17.74 -0.95 8.80
C THR A 145 18.04 -0.67 7.33
N GLY A 146 16.98 -0.52 6.54
CA GLY A 146 16.99 -0.16 5.14
C GLY A 146 16.93 -1.34 4.18
N VAL A 147 16.58 -1.03 2.93
CA VAL A 147 16.56 -1.97 1.81
C VAL A 147 17.49 -1.48 0.70
N PRO A 148 18.20 -2.37 0.00
CA PRO A 148 18.92 -1.99 -1.21
C PRO A 148 17.91 -1.61 -2.30
N VAL A 149 18.08 -0.44 -2.90
CA VAL A 149 17.22 0.05 -3.98
C VAL A 149 17.33 -0.88 -5.18
N ALA A 150 16.20 -1.43 -5.61
CA ALA A 150 16.14 -2.31 -6.78
C ALA A 150 16.27 -1.52 -8.10
N PRO A 151 16.72 -2.15 -9.21
CA PRO A 151 16.88 -1.47 -10.49
C PRO A 151 15.61 -0.76 -11.00
N ARG A 152 14.44 -1.40 -10.83
CA ARG A 152 13.16 -0.79 -11.22
C ARG A 152 12.85 0.45 -10.38
N ALA A 153 12.99 0.35 -9.05
CA ALA A 153 12.78 1.47 -8.15
C ALA A 153 13.74 2.63 -8.48
N SER A 154 15.03 2.35 -8.70
CA SER A 154 16.02 3.37 -9.09
C SER A 154 15.64 4.08 -10.40
N PHE A 155 15.15 3.35 -11.40
CA PHE A 155 14.68 3.92 -12.66
C PHE A 155 13.51 4.89 -12.43
N ASP A 156 12.48 4.46 -11.71
CA ASP A 156 11.31 5.31 -11.46
C ASP A 156 11.67 6.51 -10.56
N TRP A 157 12.57 6.33 -9.59
CA TRP A 157 13.04 7.38 -8.69
C TRP A 157 13.70 8.52 -9.45
N ALA A 158 14.61 8.19 -10.37
CA ALA A 158 15.29 9.18 -11.21
C ALA A 158 14.29 9.99 -12.04
N GLY A 159 13.27 9.33 -12.61
CA GLY A 159 12.23 9.98 -13.41
C GLY A 159 11.25 10.86 -12.61
N ASN A 160 11.25 10.75 -11.28
CA ASN A 160 10.31 11.48 -10.40
C ASN A 160 11.00 12.43 -9.42
N ALA A 161 12.33 12.49 -9.38
CA ALA A 161 13.09 13.28 -8.41
C ALA A 161 12.70 14.77 -8.40
N GLU A 162 12.39 15.34 -9.58
CA GLU A 162 11.98 16.74 -9.71
C GLU A 162 10.58 17.03 -9.17
N ARG A 163 9.72 16.00 -9.02
CA ARG A 163 8.39 16.13 -8.40
C ARG A 163 8.46 16.20 -6.88
N LEU A 164 9.57 15.77 -6.28
CA LEU A 164 9.73 15.79 -4.83
C LEU A 164 9.95 17.24 -4.34
N GLN A 165 9.11 17.63 -3.37
CA GLN A 165 9.09 18.95 -2.77
C GLN A 165 9.14 18.88 -1.23
N GLY A 166 9.54 19.97 -0.58
CA GLY A 166 9.54 20.10 0.88
C GLY A 166 10.21 18.92 1.60
N ALA A 167 9.50 18.36 2.58
CA ALA A 167 9.96 17.22 3.38
C ALA A 167 10.31 15.99 2.54
N ALA A 168 9.59 15.75 1.42
CA ALA A 168 9.86 14.59 0.57
C ALA A 168 11.28 14.61 -0.01
N ARG A 169 11.84 15.78 -0.31
CA ARG A 169 13.25 15.90 -0.77
C ARG A 169 14.24 15.45 0.29
N LYS A 170 13.96 15.72 1.56
CA LYS A 170 14.81 15.31 2.69
C LYS A 170 14.78 13.80 2.88
N TYR A 171 13.61 13.17 2.74
CA TYR A 171 13.44 11.75 3.05
C TYR A 171 13.70 10.83 1.86
N TYR A 172 13.50 11.31 0.63
CA TYR A 172 13.58 10.48 -0.58
C TYR A 172 14.74 10.88 -1.51
N LEU A 173 15.62 11.81 -1.14
CA LEU A 173 16.85 12.09 -1.90
C LEU A 173 18.07 11.92 -1.00
N ASN A 174 19.18 11.47 -1.58
CA ASN A 174 20.48 11.40 -0.94
C ASN A 174 21.32 12.61 -1.38
N ASP A 175 21.52 13.56 -0.48
CA ASP A 175 22.19 14.84 -0.77
C ASP A 175 21.59 15.59 -1.98
N GLY A 176 20.26 15.52 -2.12
CA GLY A 176 19.51 16.15 -3.21
C GLY A 176 19.51 15.37 -4.53
N ALA A 177 20.18 14.21 -4.60
CA ALA A 177 20.18 13.31 -5.75
C ALA A 177 19.25 12.09 -5.52
N PRO A 178 18.62 11.54 -6.57
CA PRO A 178 17.84 10.31 -6.46
C PRO A 178 18.75 9.13 -6.08
N LEU A 179 18.18 8.17 -5.34
CA LEU A 179 18.91 6.96 -5.00
C LEU A 179 19.13 6.06 -6.24
N THR A 180 20.32 5.48 -6.32
CA THR A 180 20.73 4.57 -7.37
C THR A 180 20.66 3.11 -6.91
N ALA A 181 20.55 2.18 -7.86
CA ALA A 181 20.46 0.76 -7.57
C ALA A 181 21.58 0.28 -6.64
N GLY A 182 21.22 -0.46 -5.59
CA GLY A 182 22.14 -0.97 -4.57
C GLY A 182 22.41 -0.01 -3.40
N GLN A 183 22.12 1.29 -3.51
CA GLN A 183 22.14 2.19 -2.35
C GLN A 183 21.06 1.79 -1.33
N ILE A 184 21.29 2.10 -0.06
CA ILE A 184 20.36 1.74 1.02
C ILE A 184 19.36 2.86 1.24
N PHE A 185 18.07 2.55 1.05
CA PHE A 185 16.96 3.42 1.43
C PHE A 185 16.43 3.05 2.81
N ARG A 186 16.18 4.05 3.66
CA ARG A 186 15.62 3.90 5.01
C ARG A 186 14.47 4.88 5.22
N ALA A 187 13.50 4.49 6.03
CA ALA A 187 12.34 5.31 6.38
C ALA A 187 12.00 5.16 7.88
N PRO A 188 12.88 5.57 8.80
CA PRO A 188 12.66 5.38 10.25
C PRO A 188 11.39 6.07 10.76
N GLY A 189 10.96 7.18 10.15
CA GLY A 189 9.67 7.80 10.48
C GLY A 189 8.47 6.90 10.14
N GLN A 190 8.53 6.15 9.03
CA GLN A 190 7.50 5.15 8.73
C GLN A 190 7.57 3.96 9.69
N ALA A 191 8.76 3.59 10.18
CA ALA A 191 8.88 2.55 11.21
C ALA A 191 8.10 2.92 12.48
N GLU A 192 8.18 4.19 12.90
CA GLU A 192 7.42 4.69 14.06
C GLU A 192 5.91 4.62 13.84
N VAL A 193 5.43 5.07 12.68
CA VAL A 193 4.01 4.96 12.32
C VAL A 193 3.55 3.49 12.32
N LEU A 194 4.34 2.59 11.74
CA LEU A 194 4.03 1.16 11.73
C LEU A 194 4.04 0.53 13.14
N ARG A 195 4.86 1.05 14.07
CA ARG A 195 4.83 0.64 15.48
C ARG A 195 3.52 1.02 16.13
N ARG A 196 3.06 2.26 15.95
CA ARG A 196 1.76 2.73 16.44
C ARG A 196 0.64 1.86 15.89
N ILE A 197 0.60 1.64 14.57
CA ILE A 197 -0.39 0.74 13.95
C ILE A 197 -0.32 -0.67 14.54
N SER A 198 0.87 -1.21 14.82
CA SER A 198 1.02 -2.55 15.37
C SER A 198 0.46 -2.73 16.79
N THR A 199 0.33 -1.63 17.55
CA THR A 199 -0.15 -1.64 18.95
C THR A 199 -1.55 -1.06 19.11
N GLU A 200 -1.86 -0.01 18.37
CA GLU A 200 -3.11 0.77 18.44
C GLU A 200 -4.08 0.39 17.30
N GLY A 201 -3.63 -0.41 16.33
CA GLY A 201 -4.43 -0.81 15.18
C GLY A 201 -4.70 0.36 14.24
N ARG A 202 -5.96 0.52 13.84
CA ARG A 202 -6.42 1.59 12.95
C ARG A 202 -6.07 2.97 13.51
N ASP A 203 -6.33 3.18 14.78
CA ASP A 203 -6.31 4.50 15.42
C ASP A 203 -4.89 5.09 15.43
N GLY A 204 -3.85 4.24 15.43
CA GLY A 204 -2.46 4.66 15.31
C GLY A 204 -2.09 5.32 13.96
N PHE A 205 -2.99 5.33 12.98
CA PHE A 205 -2.81 6.02 11.68
C PHE A 205 -3.88 7.09 11.41
N TYR A 206 -5.13 6.85 11.82
CA TYR A 206 -6.27 7.71 11.52
C TYR A 206 -6.63 8.70 12.63
N GLU A 207 -5.97 8.59 13.79
CA GLU A 207 -6.13 9.51 14.92
C GLU A 207 -4.76 9.95 15.47
N GLY A 208 -4.79 10.91 16.40
CA GLY A 208 -3.60 11.41 17.09
C GLY A 208 -2.56 12.06 16.16
N GLU A 209 -1.28 12.01 16.58
CA GLU A 209 -0.21 12.79 15.95
C GLU A 209 0.00 12.47 14.46
N VAL A 210 -0.26 11.22 14.04
CA VAL A 210 -0.05 10.79 12.65
C VAL A 210 -1.10 11.42 11.74
N ALA A 211 -2.37 11.39 12.15
CA ALA A 211 -3.45 12.05 11.42
C ALA A 211 -3.31 13.58 11.46
N GLU A 212 -2.93 14.15 12.61
CA GLU A 212 -2.69 15.58 12.76
C GLU A 212 -1.57 16.07 11.82
N ASP A 213 -0.44 15.36 11.73
CA ASP A 213 0.67 15.72 10.83
C ASP A 213 0.26 15.69 9.35
N MET A 214 -0.50 14.65 8.95
CA MET A 214 -1.03 14.55 7.58
C MET A 214 -2.02 15.68 7.26
N VAL A 215 -3.00 15.94 8.13
CA VAL A 215 -4.00 16.99 7.94
C VAL A 215 -3.35 18.37 7.91
N ASN A 216 -2.44 18.66 8.84
CA ASN A 216 -1.72 19.94 8.87
C ASN A 216 -0.89 20.14 7.60
N SER A 217 -0.20 19.11 7.12
CA SER A 217 0.58 19.17 5.88
C SER A 217 -0.29 19.44 4.65
N LEU A 218 -1.45 18.79 4.56
CA LEU A 218 -2.39 18.97 3.46
C LEU A 218 -3.06 20.35 3.49
N GLN A 219 -3.50 20.81 4.65
CA GLN A 219 -4.10 22.13 4.82
C GLN A 219 -3.10 23.26 4.55
N ALA A 220 -1.82 23.10 4.93
CA ALA A 220 -0.77 24.05 4.60
C ALA A 220 -0.56 24.20 3.08
N MET A 221 -0.92 23.19 2.29
CA MET A 221 -0.93 23.22 0.82
C MET A 221 -2.24 23.73 0.21
N GLY A 222 -3.23 24.07 1.04
CA GLY A 222 -4.57 24.50 0.62
C GLY A 222 -5.61 23.37 0.52
N GLY A 223 -5.28 22.17 1.00
CA GLY A 223 -6.20 21.03 1.07
C GLY A 223 -7.37 21.26 2.03
N THR A 224 -8.44 20.51 1.82
CA THR A 224 -9.68 20.61 2.62
C THR A 224 -9.89 19.42 3.56
N HIS A 225 -8.87 18.58 3.71
CA HIS A 225 -8.87 17.42 4.60
C HIS A 225 -9.04 17.83 6.06
N THR A 226 -9.80 17.04 6.80
CA THR A 226 -10.06 17.23 8.22
C THR A 226 -9.74 15.96 9.01
N LEU A 227 -9.54 16.08 10.32
CA LEU A 227 -9.42 14.91 11.19
C LEU A 227 -10.67 14.01 11.14
N ASP A 228 -11.86 14.61 10.98
CA ASP A 228 -13.11 13.87 10.82
C ASP A 228 -13.11 13.02 9.55
N ASP A 229 -12.52 13.50 8.44
CA ASP A 229 -12.38 12.69 7.21
C ASP A 229 -11.49 11.45 7.44
N PHE A 230 -10.40 11.61 8.20
CA PHE A 230 -9.49 10.51 8.55
C PHE A 230 -10.16 9.51 9.51
N ALA A 231 -10.79 10.00 10.58
CA ALA A 231 -11.50 9.18 11.54
C ALA A 231 -12.64 8.38 10.89
N ALA A 232 -13.39 9.00 9.97
CA ALA A 232 -14.53 8.37 9.28
C ALA A 232 -14.13 7.41 8.14
N THR A 233 -12.85 7.26 7.83
CA THR A 233 -12.41 6.34 6.77
C THR A 233 -12.82 4.91 7.10
N ALA A 234 -13.25 4.15 6.10
CA ALA A 234 -13.57 2.74 6.24
C ALA A 234 -13.51 2.05 4.88
N CYS A 235 -12.92 0.87 4.85
CA CYS A 235 -12.99 -0.07 3.75
C CYS A 235 -14.37 -0.75 3.74
N ASN A 236 -14.77 -1.20 2.56
CA ASN A 236 -16.05 -1.85 2.33
C ASN A 236 -15.80 -3.27 1.83
N TYR A 237 -16.47 -4.25 2.45
CA TYR A 237 -16.69 -5.53 1.78
C TYR A 237 -17.71 -5.31 0.67
N THR A 238 -17.41 -5.84 -0.51
CA THR A 238 -18.24 -5.70 -1.71
C THR A 238 -18.43 -7.07 -2.35
N ASP A 239 -19.48 -7.22 -3.15
CA ASP A 239 -19.64 -8.38 -4.01
C ASP A 239 -18.79 -8.19 -5.27
N PRO A 240 -17.94 -9.16 -5.64
CA PRO A 240 -17.17 -9.07 -6.88
C PRO A 240 -18.09 -9.16 -8.10
N VAL A 241 -17.61 -8.67 -9.24
CA VAL A 241 -18.24 -8.94 -10.53
C VAL A 241 -17.60 -10.18 -11.15
N SER A 242 -18.38 -11.01 -11.82
CA SER A 242 -17.86 -12.19 -12.51
C SER A 242 -18.44 -12.41 -13.90
N GLY A 243 -17.70 -13.17 -14.71
CA GLY A 243 -18.09 -13.55 -16.06
C GLY A 243 -17.39 -14.84 -16.51
N GLN A 244 -18.01 -15.58 -17.42
CA GLN A 244 -17.46 -16.83 -17.93
C GLN A 244 -16.58 -16.59 -19.15
N TYR A 245 -15.39 -17.21 -19.17
CA TYR A 245 -14.48 -17.17 -20.31
C TYR A 245 -13.78 -18.52 -20.51
N LYS A 246 -14.03 -19.17 -21.65
CA LYS A 246 -13.40 -20.44 -22.05
C LYS A 246 -13.45 -21.54 -20.98
N GLY A 247 -14.56 -21.63 -20.24
CA GLY A 247 -14.76 -22.63 -19.19
C GLY A 247 -14.18 -22.25 -17.82
N TYR A 248 -13.72 -21.01 -17.65
CA TYR A 248 -13.28 -20.45 -16.37
C TYR A 248 -14.19 -19.29 -15.97
N GLU A 249 -14.45 -19.18 -14.68
CA GLU A 249 -14.99 -17.94 -14.11
C GLU A 249 -13.86 -16.93 -13.91
N LEU A 250 -14.06 -15.73 -14.44
CA LEU A 250 -13.22 -14.56 -14.20
C LEU A 250 -13.91 -13.70 -13.15
N VAL A 251 -13.20 -13.34 -12.10
CA VAL A 251 -13.72 -12.56 -10.97
C VAL A 251 -12.86 -11.32 -10.80
N GLU A 252 -13.50 -10.17 -10.63
CA GLU A 252 -12.85 -8.86 -10.52
C GLU A 252 -13.57 -7.98 -9.49
N HIS A 253 -12.90 -6.92 -9.03
CA HIS A 253 -13.54 -5.88 -8.24
C HIS A 253 -14.68 -5.19 -9.00
N PRO A 254 -15.78 -4.82 -8.33
CA PRO A 254 -16.78 -3.94 -8.92
C PRO A 254 -16.21 -2.52 -9.11
N PRO A 255 -16.88 -1.65 -9.88
CA PRO A 255 -16.52 -0.24 -9.94
C PRO A 255 -16.46 0.41 -8.54
N ASN A 256 -15.52 1.34 -8.33
CA ASN A 256 -15.44 2.13 -7.11
C ASN A 256 -16.59 3.15 -7.05
N GLY A 257 -17.34 3.15 -5.93
CA GLY A 257 -18.39 4.13 -5.65
C GLY A 257 -19.77 3.51 -5.58
#